data_AF-A0A9X1XV30-F1
#
_entry.id   AF-A0A9X1XV30-F1
#
_cell.length_a   1.000
_cell.length_b   1.000
_cell.length_c   1.000
_cell.angle_alpha   90.00
_cell.angle_beta   90.00
_cell.angle_gamma   90.00
#
_symmetry.space_group_name_H-M   'P 1'
#
loop_
_entity.id
_entity.type
_entity.pdbx_description
1 polymer ?
#
loop_
_entity_poly.entity_id
_entity_poly.type
_entity_poly.pdbx_seq_one_letter_code
_entity_poly.pdbx_strand_id
1 'polypeptide(L)' 'MLDNIFNNIKKKSLKERFLLVLGILFFLVYFVLGLFVIFMNNFPLAMNLTARIAFGIILIAYASFRFFRIINDNKD' A
#
# COMPACT_ATOMS: atom_id res chain seq x y z
N MET A 1 -8.89 -0.09 -23.05
CA MET A 1 -7.56 -0.08 -22.38
C MET A 1 -7.58 -0.89 -21.09
N LEU A 2 -8.57 -0.71 -20.22
CA LEU A 2 -8.72 -1.48 -18.99
C LEU A 2 -8.91 -2.98 -19.23
N ASP A 3 -9.61 -3.38 -20.30
CA ASP A 3 -9.87 -4.80 -20.63
C ASP A 3 -8.60 -5.61 -20.90
N ASN A 4 -7.59 -5.00 -21.51
CA ASN A 4 -6.30 -5.66 -21.76
C ASN A 4 -5.53 -5.93 -20.47
N ILE A 5 -5.66 -5.04 -19.48
CA ILE A 5 -5.07 -5.21 -18.15
C ILE A 5 -5.79 -6.36 -17.43
N PHE A 6 -7.12 -6.39 -17.46
CA PHE A 6 -7.91 -7.48 -16.88
C PHE A 6 -7.60 -8.84 -17.53
N ASN A 7 -7.44 -8.89 -18.85
CA ASN A 7 -7.07 -10.12 -19.56
C ASN A 7 -5.65 -10.59 -19.23
N ASN A 8 -4.70 -9.68 -19.05
CA ASN A 8 -3.34 -10.03 -18.61
C ASN A 8 -3.33 -10.53 -17.15
N ILE A 9 -4.09 -9.91 -16.25
CA ILE A 9 -4.27 -10.40 -14.88
C ILE A 9 -4.98 -11.77 -14.89
N LYS A 10 -5.90 -12.01 -15.83
CA LYS A 10 -6.54 -13.32 -16.07
C LYS A 10 -5.64 -14.36 -16.73
N LYS A 11 -4.45 -14.01 -17.24
CA LYS A 11 -3.43 -14.97 -17.71
C LYS A 11 -2.42 -15.33 -16.63
N LYS A 12 -2.30 -14.52 -15.57
CA LYS A 12 -1.43 -14.76 -14.42
C LYS A 12 -1.80 -16.04 -13.68
N SER A 13 -0.80 -16.75 -13.14
CA SER A 13 -1.04 -17.97 -12.36
C SER A 13 -1.85 -17.68 -11.08
N LEU A 14 -2.54 -18.69 -10.54
CA LEU A 14 -3.41 -18.53 -9.37
C LEU A 14 -2.64 -18.01 -8.13
N LYS A 15 -1.40 -18.49 -7.96
CA LYS A 15 -0.48 -18.06 -6.89
C LYS A 15 -0.10 -16.58 -7.02
N GLU A 16 0.17 -16.13 -8.24
CA GLU A 16 0.53 -14.76 -8.53
C GLU A 16 -0.61 -13.77 -8.28
N ARG A 17 -1.85 -14.15 -8.63
CA ARG A 17 -3.02 -13.34 -8.32
C ARG A 17 -3.28 -13.24 -6.83
N PHE A 18 -3.11 -14.35 -6.11
CA PHE A 18 -3.24 -14.36 -4.66
C PHE A 18 -2.25 -13.39 -4.01
N LEU A 19 -0.97 -13.42 -4.43
CA LEU A 19 0.06 -12.50 -3.94
C LEU A 19 -0.25 -11.03 -4.30
N LEU A 20 -0.77 -10.77 -5.50
CA LEU A 20 -1.19 -9.42 -5.88
C LEU A 20 -2.34 -8.91 -5.00
N VAL A 21 -3.39 -9.71 -4.78
CA VAL A 21 -4.52 -9.33 -3.92
C VAL A 21 -4.05 -9.10 -2.49
N LEU A 22 -3.18 -9.98 -1.98
CA LEU A 22 -2.58 -9.83 -0.65
C LEU A 22 -1.73 -8.55 -0.56
N GLY A 23 -0.98 -8.22 -1.60
CA GLY A 23 -0.21 -6.98 -1.70
C GLY A 23 -1.09 -5.72 -1.68
N ILE A 24 -2.17 -5.70 -2.46
CA ILE A 24 -3.19 -4.63 -2.43
C ILE A 24 -3.82 -4.52 -1.05
N LEU A 25 -4.16 -5.64 -0.41
CA LEU A 25 -4.81 -5.66 0.91
C LEU A 25 -3.89 -5.01 1.95
N PHE A 26 -2.62 -5.44 2.02
CA PHE A 26 -1.66 -4.84 2.95
C PHE A 26 -1.39 -3.38 2.63
N PHE A 27 -1.29 -3.00 1.35
CA PHE A 27 -1.16 -1.60 0.95
C PHE A 27 -2.30 -0.74 1.49
N LEU A 28 -3.55 -1.17 1.32
CA LEU A 28 -4.73 -0.49 1.83
C LEU A 28 -4.69 -0.35 3.37
N VAL A 29 -4.30 -1.40 4.08
CA VAL A 29 -4.16 -1.35 5.55
C VAL A 29 -3.12 -0.31 5.97
N TYR A 30 -1.91 -0.32 5.39
CA TYR A 30 -0.88 0.66 5.72
C TYR A 30 -1.25 2.09 5.29
N PHE A 31 -1.96 2.24 4.18
CA PHE A 31 -2.44 3.53 3.70
C PHE A 31 -3.48 4.14 4.65
N VAL A 32 -4.49 3.35 5.05
CA VAL A 32 -5.50 3.77 6.03
C VAL A 32 -4.85 4.06 7.38
N LEU A 33 -3.89 3.25 7.83
CA LEU A 33 -3.12 3.53 9.05
C LEU A 33 -2.33 4.84 8.95
N GLY A 34 -1.66 5.12 7.83
CA GLY A 34 -0.96 6.38 7.61
C GLY A 34 -1.89 7.59 7.67
N LEU A 35 -3.07 7.50 7.04
CA LEU A 35 -4.11 8.51 7.14
C LEU A 35 -4.62 8.65 8.57
N PHE A 36 -4.88 7.55 9.27
CA PHE A 36 -5.32 7.56 10.67
C PHE A 36 -4.30 8.25 11.58
N VAL A 37 -3.01 7.97 11.36
CA VAL A 37 -1.92 8.64 12.08
C VAL A 37 -1.85 10.12 11.73
N ILE A 38 -2.22 10.58 10.54
CA ILE A 38 -2.24 12.01 10.22
C ILE A 38 -3.49 12.72 10.79
N PHE A 39 -4.68 12.11 10.66
CA PHE A 39 -5.97 12.75 10.93
C PHE A 39 -6.52 12.56 12.35
N MET A 40 -6.02 11.60 13.14
CA MET A 40 -6.54 11.41 14.51
C MET A 40 -6.23 12.65 15.38
N ASN A 41 -7.14 13.21 16.17
CA ASN A 41 -6.81 14.44 16.93
C ASN A 41 -6.06 14.14 18.24
N ASN A 42 -6.43 13.06 18.93
CA ASN A 42 -5.87 12.68 20.22
C ASN A 42 -4.94 11.47 20.07
N PHE A 43 -3.80 11.67 19.41
CA PHE A 43 -2.84 10.57 19.27
C PHE A 43 -2.21 10.26 20.63
N PRO A 44 -2.24 9.00 21.10
CA PRO A 44 -1.78 8.64 22.46
C PRO A 44 -0.26 8.70 22.65
N LEU A 45 0.50 9.00 21.59
CA LEU A 45 1.94 9.19 21.65
C LEU A 45 2.26 10.68 21.74
N ALA A 46 3.09 11.06 22.72
CA ALA A 46 3.63 12.41 22.87
C ALA A 46 4.62 12.72 21.74
N MET A 47 4.09 13.06 20.57
CA MET A 47 4.85 13.43 19.38
C MET A 47 4.41 14.82 18.92
N ASN A 48 5.38 15.64 18.51
CA ASN A 48 5.11 16.92 17.88
C ASN A 48 4.32 16.70 16.57
N LEU A 49 3.39 17.60 16.24
CA LEU A 49 2.53 17.53 15.06
C LEU A 49 3.35 17.29 13.78
N THR A 50 4.47 17.97 13.64
CA THR A 50 5.39 17.80 12.50
C THR A 50 5.94 16.39 12.40
N ALA A 51 6.37 15.79 13.52
CA ALA A 51 6.92 14.44 13.55
C ALA A 51 5.85 13.40 13.17
N ARG A 52 4.62 13.65 13.61
CA ARG A 52 3.48 12.78 13.31
C ARG A 52 3.08 12.80 11.84
N ILE A 53 3.04 13.98 11.23
CA ILE A 53 2.79 14.12 9.80
C ILE A 53 3.92 13.46 9.00
N ALA A 54 5.18 13.70 9.38
CA ALA A 54 6.33 13.06 8.74
C ALA A 54 6.25 11.52 8.82
N PHE A 55 5.89 10.98 9.99
CA PHE A 55 5.72 9.54 10.17
C PHE A 55 4.60 8.96 9.29
N GLY A 56 3.44 9.64 9.22
CA GLY A 56 2.34 9.24 8.35
C GLY A 56 2.72 9.27 6.86
N ILE A 57 3.43 10.30 6.41
CA ILE A 57 3.93 10.41 5.03
C ILE A 57 4.90 9.27 4.72
N ILE A 58 5.85 8.99 5.62
CA ILE A 58 6.82 7.88 5.44
C ILE A 58 6.09 6.54 5.35
N LEU A 59 5.07 6.31 6.18
CA LEU A 59 4.22 5.12 6.13
C LEU A 59 3.54 4.95 4.76
N ILE A 60 2.94 6.02 4.23
CA ILE A 60 2.24 6.00 2.93
C ILE A 60 3.24 5.80 1.78
N ALA A 61 4.38 6.50 1.82
CA ALA A 61 5.44 6.36 0.81
C ALA A 61 6.01 4.94 0.79
N TYR A 62 6.29 4.37 1.98
CA TYR A 62 6.76 3.00 2.12
C TYR A 62 5.73 1.98 1.62
N ALA A 63 4.46 2.15 1.98
CA ALA A 63 3.39 1.29 1.48
C ALA A 63 3.32 1.31 -0.05
N SER A 64 3.43 2.50 -0.66
CA SER A 64 3.43 2.68 -2.11
C SER A 64 4.62 1.97 -2.75
N PHE A 65 5.83 2.20 -2.24
CA PHE A 65 7.04 1.53 -2.72
C PHE A 65 6.94 0.00 -2.62
N ARG A 66 6.44 -0.51 -1.50
CA ARG A 66 6.23 -1.95 -1.28
C ARG A 66 5.25 -2.55 -2.29
N PHE A 67 4.18 -1.82 -2.62
CA PHE A 67 3.21 -2.24 -3.62
C PHE A 67 3.80 -2.29 -5.04
N PHE A 68 4.54 -1.25 -5.43
CA PHE A 68 5.23 -1.22 -6.72
C PHE A 68 6.22 -2.38 -6.88
N ARG A 69 6.96 -2.71 -5.81
CA ARG A 69 7.87 -3.86 -5.82
C ARG A 69 7.16 -5.17 -6.11
N ILE A 70 6.01 -5.44 -5.46
CA ILE A 70 5.23 -6.67 -5.68
C ILE A 70 4.74 -6.77 -7.14
N ILE A 71 4.39 -5.65 -7.77
CA ILE A 71 4.00 -5.65 -9.19
C ILE A 71 5.20 -5.91 -10.10
N ASN A 72 6.37 -5.35 -9.77
CA ASN A 72 7.57 -5.45 -10.61
C ASN A 72 8.28 -6.81 -10.49
N ASP A 73 8.32 -7.41 -9.30
CA ASP A 73 8.89 -8.75 -9.04
C ASP A 73 8.14 -9.88 -9.78
N ASN A 74 6.98 -9.58 -10.38
CA ASN A 74 6.20 -10.51 -11.19
C ASN A 74 6.33 -10.28 -12.71
N LYS A 75 7.37 -9.56 -13.15
CA LYS A 75 7.68 -9.37 -14.57
C LYS A 75 8.78 -10.29 -15.10
N ASP A 76 9.28 -11.21 -14.28
CA ASP A 76 10.25 -12.23 -14.66
C ASP A 76 9.57 -13.47 -15.27
#